data_AF-G9ZJ97-F1
#
_entry.id   AF-G9ZJ97-F1
#
_cell.length_a   1.000
_cell.length_b   1.000
_cell.length_c   1.000
_cell.angle_alpha   90.00
_cell.angle_beta   90.00
_cell.angle_gamma   90.00
#
_symmetry.space_group_name_H-M   'P 1'
#
loop_
_entity.id
_entity.type
_entity.pdbx_description
1 polymer ?
#
loop_
_entity_poly.entity_id
_entity_poly.type
_entity_poly.pdbx_seq_one_letter_code
_entity_poly.pdbx_strand_id
1 'polypeptide(L)'
;MNLHRRTLFLTALALADASVGKGRQTTTIRRDTQARDIAAVVQELDYLIETTQQLQRKHGGDKSRIRFNYSALLAQLKAARDGANAYLAQEVMELHAAPPAVVTSKPVVAP
;
A
#
# COMPACT_ATOMS: atom_id res chain seq x y z
N MET A 1 20.66 26.62 16.40
CA MET A 1 19.78 25.60 17.03
C MET A 1 18.34 25.92 16.65
N ASN A 2 17.70 25.17 15.75
CA ASN A 2 16.28 25.32 15.46
C ASN A 2 15.66 23.95 15.17
N LEU A 3 15.12 23.36 16.24
CA LEU A 3 14.53 22.02 16.29
C LEU A 3 13.06 22.11 15.87
N HIS A 4 12.76 21.82 14.61
CA HIS A 4 11.37 21.71 14.14
C HIS A 4 10.80 20.38 14.63
N ARG A 5 10.09 20.45 15.76
CA ARG A 5 9.24 19.39 16.30
C ARG A 5 8.16 19.04 15.26
N ARG A 6 8.34 17.94 14.54
CA ARG A 6 7.29 17.35 13.70
C ARG A 6 6.43 16.46 14.61
N THR A 7 5.30 17.02 15.01
CA THR A 7 4.23 16.34 15.74
C THR A 7 3.71 15.17 14.89
N LEU A 8 3.99 13.94 15.31
CA LEU A 8 3.34 12.74 14.79
C LEU A 8 1.92 12.71 15.36
N PHE A 9 0.92 13.01 14.51
CA PHE A 9 -0.46 12.70 14.81
C PHE A 9 -0.70 11.21 14.57
N LEU A 10 -0.79 10.43 15.65
CA LEU A 10 -1.18 9.04 15.60
C LEU A 10 -2.71 8.98 15.74
N THR A 11 -3.43 9.00 14.62
CA THR A 11 -4.88 8.89 14.61
C THR A 11 -5.27 7.43 14.86
N ALA A 12 -5.83 7.14 16.03
CA ALA A 12 -6.41 5.84 16.35
C ALA A 12 -7.65 5.59 15.47
N LEU A 13 -7.60 4.55 14.63
CA LEU A 13 -8.70 4.17 13.75
C LEU A 13 -9.70 3.31 14.52
N ALA A 14 -10.81 3.92 14.95
CA ALA A 14 -11.95 3.20 15.53
C ALA A 14 -12.75 2.51 14.41
N LEU A 15 -12.83 1.17 14.45
CA LEU A 15 -13.71 0.39 13.58
C LEU A 15 -15.15 0.50 14.10
N ALA A 16 -15.99 1.25 13.37
CA ALA A 16 -17.43 1.25 13.57
C ALA A 16 -18.10 0.34 12.53
N ASP A 17 -18.80 -0.68 13.04
CA ASP A 17 -19.69 -1.57 12.32
C ASP A 17 -21.05 -0.87 12.10
N ALA A 18 -21.51 -0.76 10.86
CA ALA A 18 -22.87 -0.32 10.54
C ALA A 18 -23.35 -0.81 9.16
N SER A 19 -24.03 -1.97 9.18
CA SER A 19 -25.32 -2.27 8.54
C SER A 19 -25.70 -1.61 7.18
N VAL A 20 -25.70 -2.46 6.14
CA VAL A 20 -26.72 -2.69 5.07
C VAL A 20 -27.55 -1.50 4.56
N GLY A 21 -27.47 -1.27 3.23
CA GLY A 21 -28.53 -0.55 2.49
C GLY A 21 -28.11 0.34 1.31
N LYS A 22 -26.84 0.38 0.90
CA LYS A 22 -26.36 1.05 -0.33
C LYS A 22 -24.98 0.52 -0.75
N GLY A 23 -24.81 -0.79 -0.61
CA GLY A 23 -23.52 -1.44 -0.37
C GLY A 23 -22.56 -1.56 -1.55
N ARG A 24 -22.90 -1.08 -2.76
CA ARG A 24 -21.98 -1.20 -3.91
C ARG A 24 -21.14 0.07 -4.11
N GLN A 25 -21.78 1.24 -4.20
CA GLN A 25 -21.05 2.51 -4.37
C GLN A 25 -20.20 2.89 -3.15
N THR A 26 -20.73 2.78 -1.92
CA THR A 26 -19.97 3.15 -0.72
C THR A 26 -18.79 2.22 -0.49
N THR A 27 -18.92 0.94 -0.81
CA THR A 27 -17.84 -0.05 -0.66
C THR A 27 -16.76 0.13 -1.71
N THR A 28 -17.11 0.46 -2.96
CA THR A 28 -16.11 0.82 -3.99
C THR A 28 -15.35 2.08 -3.60
N ILE A 29 -16.02 3.16 -3.17
CA ILE A 29 -15.35 4.41 -2.75
C ILE A 29 -14.43 4.18 -1.54
N ARG A 30 -14.83 3.36 -0.56
CA ARG A 30 -13.98 3.01 0.59
C ARG A 30 -12.72 2.24 0.17
N ARG A 31 -12.84 1.33 -0.79
CA ARG A 31 -11.70 0.59 -1.35
C ARG A 31 -10.76 1.50 -2.13
N ASP A 32 -11.29 2.38 -2.98
CA ASP A 32 -10.49 3.38 -3.71
C ASP A 32 -9.72 4.32 -2.76
N THR A 33 -10.32 4.67 -1.63
CA THR A 33 -9.67 5.49 -0.59
C THR A 33 -8.55 4.71 0.11
N GLN A 34 -8.77 3.44 0.46
CA GLN A 34 -7.77 2.59 1.08
C GLN A 34 -6.57 2.34 0.14
N ALA A 35 -6.81 2.07 -1.13
CA ALA A 35 -5.76 1.89 -2.13
C ALA A 35 -4.88 3.16 -2.26
N ARG A 36 -5.52 4.33 -2.26
CA ARG A 36 -4.82 5.63 -2.27
C ARG A 36 -3.97 5.84 -1.02
N ASP A 37 -4.51 5.53 0.15
CA ASP A 37 -3.78 5.67 1.42
C ASP A 37 -2.58 4.72 1.47
N ILE A 38 -2.74 3.48 0.98
CA ILE A 38 -1.63 2.51 0.88
C ILE A 38 -0.58 2.98 -0.13
N ALA A 39 -0.99 3.59 -1.25
CA ALA A 39 -0.04 4.17 -2.21
C ALA A 39 0.78 5.32 -1.60
N ALA A 40 0.17 6.13 -0.73
CA ALA A 40 0.91 7.14 0.03
C ALA A 40 1.94 6.50 0.98
N VAL A 41 1.58 5.41 1.65
CA VAL A 41 2.52 4.64 2.49
C VAL A 41 3.69 4.09 1.67
N VAL A 42 3.45 3.59 0.45
CA VAL A 42 4.53 3.14 -0.46
C VAL A 42 5.53 4.27 -0.72
N GLN A 43 5.04 5.48 -1.01
CA GLN A 43 5.90 6.65 -1.24
C GLN A 43 6.71 7.02 0.01
N GLU A 44 6.11 6.96 1.20
CA GLU A 44 6.83 7.18 2.46
C GLU A 44 7.90 6.11 2.72
N LEU A 45 7.61 4.85 2.40
CA LEU A 45 8.57 3.76 2.52
C LEU A 45 9.76 3.94 1.58
N ASP A 46 9.54 4.38 0.34
CA ASP A 46 10.63 4.71 -0.59
C ASP A 46 11.52 5.83 -0.05
N TYR A 47 10.92 6.89 0.50
CA TYR A 47 11.66 7.96 1.15
C TYR A 47 12.49 7.47 2.35
N LEU A 48 11.92 6.61 3.20
CA LEU A 48 12.62 6.03 4.35
C LEU A 48 13.76 5.11 3.91
N ILE A 49 13.58 4.32 2.85
CA ILE A 49 14.63 3.48 2.27
C ILE A 49 15.78 4.37 1.80
N GLU A 50 15.51 5.42 1.03
CA GLU A 50 16.54 6.33 0.54
C GLU A 50 17.29 7.02 1.69
N THR A 51 16.55 7.55 2.66
CA THR A 51 17.11 8.21 3.84
C THR A 51 17.99 7.26 4.65
N THR A 52 17.55 6.01 4.83
CA THR A 52 18.31 4.98 5.56
C THR A 52 19.58 4.58 4.80
N GLN A 53 19.53 4.49 3.46
CA GLN A 53 20.72 4.26 2.64
C GLN A 53 21.73 5.41 2.78
N GLN A 54 21.26 6.66 2.78
CA GLN A 54 22.11 7.83 3.00
C GLN A 54 22.77 7.80 4.39
N LEU A 55 22.01 7.46 5.43
CA LEU A 55 22.53 7.29 6.79
C LEU A 55 23.57 6.18 6.87
N GLN A 56 23.31 5.02 6.25
CA GLN A 56 24.26 3.92 6.20
C GLN A 56 25.55 4.32 5.47
N ARG A 57 25.46 5.07 4.37
CA ARG A 57 26.66 5.57 3.67
C ARG A 57 27.49 6.51 4.56
N LYS A 58 26.83 7.38 5.32
CA LYS A 58 27.50 8.39 6.17
C LYS A 58 28.05 7.82 7.47
N HIS A 59 27.36 6.84 8.06
CA HIS A 59 27.61 6.36 9.43
C HIS A 59 27.86 4.85 9.54
N GLY A 60 27.73 4.09 8.45
CA GLY A 60 27.87 2.62 8.47
C GLY A 60 29.27 2.12 8.83
N GLY A 61 30.28 2.97 8.66
CA GLY A 61 31.67 2.72 9.09
C GLY A 61 31.96 2.98 10.57
N ASP A 62 30.96 3.35 11.37
CA ASP A 62 31.12 3.57 12.81
C ASP A 62 31.66 2.31 13.51
N LYS A 63 32.71 2.49 14.31
CA LYS A 63 33.45 1.45 15.07
C LYS A 63 33.02 1.37 16.54
N SER A 64 31.95 2.08 16.91
CA SER A 64 31.35 2.02 18.24
C SER A 64 30.98 0.58 18.64
N ARG A 65 31.06 0.28 19.95
CA ARG A 65 30.77 -1.06 20.50
C ARG A 65 29.37 -1.56 20.15
N ILE A 66 28.40 -0.66 20.13
CA ILE A 66 27.01 -0.92 19.72
C ILE A 66 26.79 -0.15 18.42
N ARG A 67 26.27 -0.83 17.39
CA ARG A 67 26.08 -0.27 16.05
C ARG A 67 24.61 -0.37 15.66
N PHE A 68 24.12 0.66 14.98
CA PHE A 68 22.80 0.61 14.39
C PHE A 68 22.77 -0.38 13.21
N ASN A 69 21.78 -1.27 13.18
CA ASN A 69 21.68 -2.30 12.15
C ASN A 69 20.92 -1.79 10.92
N TYR A 70 21.61 -1.03 10.08
CA TYR A 70 21.05 -0.47 8.85
C TYR A 70 20.54 -1.55 7.87
N SER A 71 21.23 -2.70 7.77
CA SER A 71 20.84 -3.75 6.83
C SER A 71 19.52 -4.42 7.23
N ALA A 72 19.31 -4.67 8.53
CA ALA A 72 18.05 -5.21 9.02
C ALA A 72 16.89 -4.22 8.79
N LEU A 73 17.08 -2.93 9.10
CA LEU A 73 16.06 -1.92 8.85
C LEU A 73 15.72 -1.83 7.35
N LEU A 74 16.73 -1.77 6.48
CA LEU A 74 16.51 -1.73 5.03
C LEU A 74 15.78 -2.96 4.51
N ALA A 75 16.07 -4.15 5.04
CA ALA A 75 15.35 -5.36 4.66
C ALA A 75 13.87 -5.27 5.06
N GLN A 76 13.56 -4.80 6.26
CA GLN A 76 12.19 -4.62 6.74
C GLN A 76 11.42 -3.57 5.94
N LEU A 77 12.04 -2.43 5.63
CA LEU A 77 11.39 -1.38 4.82
C LEU A 77 11.09 -1.87 3.40
N LYS A 78 12.02 -2.61 2.77
CA LYS A 78 11.80 -3.20 1.45
C LYS A 78 10.68 -4.24 1.47
N ALA A 79 10.70 -5.14 2.44
CA ALA A 79 9.66 -6.16 2.59
C ALA A 79 8.27 -5.53 2.79
N ALA A 80 8.16 -4.48 3.61
CA ALA A 80 6.91 -3.75 3.80
C ALA A 80 6.41 -3.09 2.50
N ARG A 81 7.31 -2.45 1.75
CA ARG A 81 6.98 -1.81 0.47
C ARG A 81 6.52 -2.83 -0.56
N ASP A 82 7.25 -3.94 -0.68
CA ASP A 82 6.95 -4.99 -1.64
C ASP A 82 5.58 -5.65 -1.30
N GLY A 83 5.27 -5.83 -0.02
CA GLY A 83 3.95 -6.29 0.44
C GLY A 83 2.81 -5.31 0.13
N ALA A 84 3.04 -4.01 0.32
CA ALA A 84 2.05 -2.97 -0.02
C ALA A 84 1.78 -2.92 -1.53
N ASN A 85 2.84 -3.01 -2.35
CA ASN A 85 2.70 -3.08 -3.81
C ASN A 85 1.97 -4.35 -4.27
N ALA A 86 2.22 -5.49 -3.62
CA ALA A 86 1.52 -6.73 -3.92
C ALA A 86 0.02 -6.63 -3.63
N TYR A 87 -0.38 -5.98 -2.52
CA TYR A 87 -1.77 -5.71 -2.20
C TYR A 87 -2.44 -4.87 -3.29
N LEU A 88 -1.82 -3.76 -3.69
CA LEU A 88 -2.34 -2.87 -4.73
C LEU A 88 -2.47 -3.58 -6.09
N ALA A 89 -1.54 -4.46 -6.43
CA ALA A 89 -1.59 -5.23 -7.67
C ALA A 89 -2.74 -6.25 -7.70
N GLN A 90 -3.02 -6.91 -6.56
CA GLN A 90 -4.16 -7.82 -6.44
C GLN A 90 -5.50 -7.08 -6.60
N GLU A 91 -5.62 -5.87 -6.05
CA GLU A 91 -6.82 -5.04 -6.17
C GLU A 91 -7.11 -4.66 -7.64
N VAL A 92 -6.07 -4.33 -8.42
CA VAL A 92 -6.21 -4.08 -9.87
C VAL A 92 -6.71 -5.31 -10.61
N MET A 93 -6.23 -6.52 -10.26
CA MET A 93 -6.68 -7.76 -10.91
C MET A 93 -8.15 -8.08 -10.66
N GLU A 94 -8.66 -7.86 -9.44
CA GLU A 94 -10.07 -8.12 -9.11
C GLU A 94 -11.04 -7.21 -9.90
N LEU A 95 -10.65 -5.97 -10.19
CA LEU A 95 -11.48 -4.99 -10.93
C LEU A 95 -11.75 -5.38 -12.40
N HIS A 96 -10.88 -6.18 -13.03
CA HIS A 96 -10.97 -6.50 -14.47
C HIS A 96 -11.68 -7.82 -14.80
N ALA A 97 -12.15 -8.58 -13.81
CA ALA A 97 -12.68 -9.93 -14.01
C ALA A 97 -14.15 -10.00 -14.50
N ALA A 98 -14.61 -9.06 -15.35
CA ALA A 98 -15.91 -9.23 -16.01
C ALA A 98 -15.75 -10.22 -17.19
N PRO A 99 -16.41 -11.40 -17.17
CA PRO A 99 -16.33 -12.34 -18.28
C PRO A 99 -16.90 -11.68 -19.55
N PRO A 100 -16.30 -11.91 -20.73
CA PRO A 100 -16.89 -11.44 -21.98
C PRO A 100 -18.30 -12.02 -22.13
N ALA A 101 -19.24 -11.18 -22.57
CA ALA A 101 -20.65 -11.58 -22.72
C ALA A 101 -20.77 -12.80 -23.63
N VAL A 102 -21.54 -13.80 -23.19
CA VAL A 102 -21.78 -15.02 -23.96
C VAL A 102 -22.56 -14.64 -25.22
N VAL A 103 -21.94 -14.80 -26.39
CA VAL A 103 -22.60 -14.56 -27.67
C VAL A 103 -23.50 -15.75 -27.95
N THR A 104 -24.80 -15.64 -27.63
CA THR A 104 -25.78 -16.66 -28.03
C THR A 104 -26.00 -16.55 -29.54
N SER A 105 -25.39 -17.44 -30.31
CA SER A 105 -25.73 -17.62 -31.72
C SER A 105 -27.19 -18.04 -31.83
N LYS A 106 -28.03 -17.19 -32.43
CA LYS A 106 -29.40 -17.57 -32.79
C LYS A 106 -29.32 -18.78 -33.74
N PRO A 107 -30.04 -19.88 -33.48
CA PRO A 107 -30.11 -20.97 -34.43
C PRO A 107 -30.82 -20.45 -35.68
N VAL A 108 -30.16 -20.58 -36.83
CA VAL A 108 -30.81 -20.44 -38.13
C VAL A 108 -31.82 -21.56 -38.23
N VAL A 109 -33.09 -21.23 -38.02
CA VAL A 109 -34.20 -22.14 -38.33
C VAL A 109 -34.43 -22.03 -39.84
N ALA A 110 -34.09 -23.11 -40.55
CA ALA A 110 -34.58 -23.43 -41.88
C ALA A 110 -35.32 -24.79 -41.77
N PRO A 111 -36.31 -25.13 -42.60
CA PRO A 111 -36.74 -24.51 -43.86
C PRO A 111 -38.08 -23.76 -43.81
#